data_AF-A0A2P6W0C3-F1
#
_entry.id   AF-A0A2P6W0C3-F1
#
_cell.length_a   1.000
_cell.length_b   1.000
_cell.length_c   1.000
_cell.angle_alpha   90.00
_cell.angle_beta   90.00
_cell.angle_gamma   90.00
#
_symmetry.space_group_name_H-M   'P 1'
#
loop_
_entity.id
_entity.type
_entity.pdbx_description
1 polymer ?
#
loop_
_entity_poly.entity_id
_entity_poly.type
_entity_poly.pdbx_seq_one_letter_code
_entity_poly.pdbx_strand_id
1 'polypeptide(L)'
;MIIRKEVLEDIGGYDDEMAYGEDFDIPERIDKAGYRREWVKGEEYHKLVSSLSEVYRQGRWYGKSILWMVYKHPSSFPSLLSIGLFSTLPFITLGAVLFSPLTYLAALQYLLIGFYVILGFYRTRNPYIVAVPLIKVVRSIAEVVGIVEGFFTTDFGRE
;
A
#
# COMPACT_ATOMS: atom_id res chain seq x y z
N MET A 1 5.94 -10.09 -14.17
CA MET A 1 5.11 -11.31 -13.99
C MET A 1 4.88 -11.93 -15.36
N ILE A 2 4.97 -13.26 -15.48
CA ILE A 2 4.67 -13.99 -16.72
C ILE A 2 3.54 -14.97 -16.43
N ILE A 3 2.49 -14.96 -17.25
CA ILE A 3 1.30 -15.81 -17.10
C ILE A 3 1.13 -16.61 -18.38
N ARG A 4 0.81 -17.90 -18.25
CA ARG A 4 0.43 -18.74 -19.40
C ARG A 4 -0.90 -18.24 -19.96
N LYS A 5 -1.00 -18.14 -21.28
CA LYS A 5 -2.22 -17.67 -21.96
C LYS A 5 -3.47 -18.43 -21.50
N GLU A 6 -3.38 -19.76 -21.46
CA GLU A 6 -4.49 -20.63 -21.01
C GLU A 6 -4.96 -20.34 -19.58
N VAL A 7 -4.03 -20.00 -18.67
CA VAL A 7 -4.37 -19.65 -17.28
C VAL A 7 -5.07 -18.30 -17.22
N LEU A 8 -4.61 -17.33 -18.02
CA LEU A 8 -5.24 -16.02 -18.10
C LEU A 8 -6.67 -16.12 -18.67
N GLU A 9 -6.86 -16.92 -19.72
CA GLU A 9 -8.18 -17.16 -20.33
C GLU A 9 -9.12 -17.88 -19.36
N ASP A 10 -8.63 -18.86 -18.60
CA ASP A 10 -9.41 -19.62 -17.63
C ASP A 10 -9.93 -18.75 -16.46
N ILE A 11 -9.13 -17.79 -15.97
CA ILE A 11 -9.58 -16.85 -14.94
C ILE A 11 -10.46 -15.71 -15.48
N GLY A 12 -10.76 -15.70 -16.79
CA GLY A 12 -11.62 -14.70 -17.44
C GLY A 12 -10.89 -13.44 -17.94
N GLY A 13 -9.57 -13.46 -18.05
CA GLY A 13 -8.79 -12.34 -18.59
C GLY A 13 -8.64 -11.15 -17.64
N TYR A 14 -8.37 -9.97 -18.20
CA TYR A 14 -8.33 -8.71 -17.46
C TYR A 14 -9.76 -8.24 -17.18
N ASP A 15 -9.95 -7.54 -16.07
CA ASP A 15 -11.23 -6.96 -15.72
C ASP A 15 -11.32 -5.52 -16.26
N ASP A 16 -12.13 -5.33 -17.30
CA ASP A 16 -12.32 -4.03 -17.97
C ASP A 16 -13.03 -3.00 -17.07
N GLU A 17 -13.64 -3.42 -15.95
CA GLU A 17 -14.24 -2.52 -14.96
C GLU A 17 -13.19 -1.94 -13.99
N MET A 18 -11.97 -2.49 -13.95
CA MET A 18 -10.89 -2.04 -13.08
C MET A 18 -9.92 -1.09 -13.79
N ALA A 19 -9.86 0.17 -13.36
CA ALA A 19 -8.78 1.08 -13.79
C ALA A 19 -7.41 0.76 -13.14
N TYR A 20 -7.37 0.05 -12.02
CA TYR A 20 -6.15 -0.13 -11.21
C TYR A 20 -6.23 -1.33 -10.26
N GLY A 21 -5.06 -1.84 -9.84
CA GLY A 21 -4.95 -2.95 -8.88
C GLY A 21 -4.93 -4.34 -9.52
N GLU A 22 -4.74 -4.41 -10.84
CA GLU A 22 -4.62 -5.66 -11.60
C GLU A 22 -3.44 -6.53 -11.11
N ASP A 23 -2.36 -5.88 -10.66
CA ASP A 23 -1.18 -6.50 -10.06
C ASP A 23 -1.48 -7.27 -8.77
N PHE A 24 -2.62 -6.98 -8.13
CA PHE A 24 -3.15 -7.74 -7.00
C PHE A 24 -4.30 -8.68 -7.42
N ASP A 25 -5.23 -8.21 -8.24
CA ASP A 25 -6.42 -8.97 -8.65
C ASP A 25 -6.07 -10.26 -9.41
N ILE A 26 -5.18 -10.18 -10.41
CA ILE A 26 -4.85 -11.35 -11.24
C ILE A 26 -4.20 -12.46 -10.39
N PRO A 27 -3.15 -12.21 -9.58
CA PRO A 27 -2.58 -13.25 -8.74
C PRO A 27 -3.57 -13.87 -7.77
N GLU A 28 -4.48 -13.07 -7.21
CA GLU A 28 -5.50 -13.55 -6.29
C GLU A 28 -6.54 -14.45 -6.99
N ARG A 29 -6.94 -14.13 -8.23
CA ARG A 29 -7.79 -15.01 -9.06
C ARG A 29 -7.07 -16.30 -9.47
N ILE A 30 -5.79 -16.23 -9.83
CA ILE A 30 -4.96 -17.40 -10.13
C ILE A 30 -4.90 -18.35 -8.93
N ASP A 31 -4.67 -17.81 -7.72
CA ASP A 31 -4.63 -18.61 -6.50
C ASP A 31 -5.99 -19.26 -6.20
N LYS A 32 -7.09 -18.51 -6.33
CA LYS A 32 -8.45 -19.02 -6.13
C LYS A 32 -8.83 -20.12 -7.13
N ALA A 33 -8.32 -20.05 -8.35
CA ALA A 33 -8.49 -21.09 -9.37
C ALA A 33 -7.61 -22.33 -9.13
N GLY A 34 -6.77 -22.34 -8.09
CA GLY A 34 -5.96 -23.49 -7.69
C GLY A 34 -4.67 -23.66 -8.49
N TYR A 35 -4.30 -22.67 -9.30
CA TYR A 35 -3.01 -22.68 -9.99
C TYR A 35 -1.86 -22.43 -9.01
N ARG A 36 -0.69 -22.97 -9.36
CA ARG A 36 0.55 -22.71 -8.61
C ARG A 36 1.31 -21.56 -9.24
N ARG A 37 1.86 -20.70 -8.38
CA ARG A 37 2.81 -19.66 -8.76
C ARG A 37 4.19 -20.07 -8.25
N GLU A 38 5.19 -19.92 -9.11
CA GLU A 38 6.58 -20.17 -8.74
C GLU A 38 7.39 -18.89 -8.86
N TRP A 39 8.30 -18.70 -7.90
CA TRP A 39 9.23 -17.59 -7.96
C TRP A 39 10.43 -17.98 -8.81
N VAL A 40 10.59 -17.29 -9.94
CA VAL A 40 11.74 -17.48 -10.83
C VAL A 40 12.70 -16.33 -10.61
N LYS A 41 13.99 -16.65 -10.47
CA LYS A 41 15.03 -15.63 -10.35
C LYS A 41 15.16 -14.90 -11.70
N GLY A 42 14.95 -13.59 -11.69
CA GLY A 42 15.14 -12.72 -12.83
C GLY A 42 15.61 -11.33 -12.37
N GLU A 43 16.13 -10.55 -13.30
CA GLU A 43 16.52 -9.16 -13.07
C GLU A 43 15.61 -8.25 -13.91
N GLU A 44 14.99 -7.28 -13.25
CA GLU A 44 14.17 -6.25 -13.89
C GLU A 44 14.65 -4.89 -13.39
N TYR A 45 14.88 -3.96 -14.32
CA TYR A 45 15.27 -2.60 -13.99
C TYR A 45 14.04 -1.70 -14.01
N HIS A 46 13.71 -1.13 -12.86
CA HIS A 46 12.54 -0.29 -12.68
C HIS A 46 12.94 1.16 -12.43
N LYS A 47 12.14 2.10 -12.97
CA LYS A 47 12.28 3.51 -12.60
C LYS A 47 11.88 3.67 -11.13
N LEU A 48 12.80 4.17 -10.32
CA LEU A 48 12.52 4.49 -8.93
C LEU A 48 11.74 5.79 -8.81
N VAL A 49 10.90 5.85 -7.78
CA VAL A 49 10.25 7.09 -7.37
C VAL A 49 11.32 8.04 -6.84
N SER A 50 11.38 9.23 -7.44
CA SER A 50 12.49 10.17 -7.25
C SER A 50 12.11 11.41 -6.46
N SER A 51 10.82 11.65 -6.25
CA SER A 51 10.31 12.86 -5.60
C SER A 51 9.11 12.59 -4.70
N LEU A 52 8.90 13.45 -3.70
CA LEU A 52 7.73 13.39 -2.82
C LEU A 52 6.41 13.59 -3.59
N SER A 53 6.42 14.36 -4.68
CA SER A 53 5.25 14.51 -5.56
C SER A 53 4.90 13.21 -6.27
N GLU A 54 5.89 12.44 -6.72
CA GLU A 54 5.66 11.12 -7.31
C GLU A 54 5.19 10.12 -6.23
N VAL A 55 5.75 10.17 -5.01
CA VAL A 55 5.29 9.37 -3.85
C VAL A 55 3.83 9.67 -3.54
N TYR A 56 3.47 10.96 -3.48
CA TYR A 56 2.09 11.39 -3.22
C TYR A 56 1.15 10.90 -4.32
N ARG A 57 1.50 11.11 -5.59
CA ARG A 57 0.70 10.63 -6.71
C ARG A 57 0.50 9.13 -6.64
N GLN A 58 1.57 8.36 -6.41
CA GLN A 58 1.48 6.90 -6.30
C GLN A 58 0.64 6.46 -5.10
N GLY A 59 0.79 7.11 -3.94
CA GLY A 59 -0.03 6.84 -2.76
C GLY A 59 -1.50 7.11 -3.01
N ARG A 60 -1.85 8.21 -3.68
CA ARG A 60 -3.22 8.53 -4.10
C ARG A 60 -3.81 7.46 -5.03
N TRP A 61 -3.05 7.01 -6.03
CA TRP A 61 -3.46 5.90 -6.90
C TRP A 61 -3.69 4.60 -6.13
N TYR A 62 -2.76 4.24 -5.23
CA TYR A 62 -2.91 3.06 -4.39
C TYR A 62 -4.12 3.17 -3.45
N GLY A 63 -4.35 4.36 -2.88
CA GLY A 63 -5.54 4.66 -2.08
C GLY A 63 -6.84 4.37 -2.82
N LYS A 64 -6.94 4.82 -4.07
CA LYS A 64 -8.11 4.55 -4.93
C LYS A 64 -8.31 3.06 -5.19
N SER A 65 -7.23 2.28 -5.38
CA SER A 65 -7.32 0.84 -5.67
C SER A 65 -7.71 -0.02 -4.47
N ILE A 66 -7.46 0.44 -3.25
CA ILE A 66 -7.80 -0.29 -2.02
C ILE A 66 -9.29 -0.61 -1.94
N LEU A 67 -10.17 0.33 -2.27
CA LEU A 67 -11.61 0.13 -2.18
C LEU A 67 -12.08 -1.02 -3.08
N TRP A 68 -11.58 -1.04 -4.32
CA TRP A 68 -11.83 -2.14 -5.25
C TRP A 68 -11.30 -3.48 -4.75
N MET A 69 -10.05 -3.50 -4.28
CA MET A 69 -9.45 -4.73 -3.77
C MET A 69 -10.22 -5.28 -2.57
N VAL A 70 -10.69 -4.43 -1.66
CA VAL A 70 -11.54 -4.84 -0.52
C VAL A 70 -12.88 -5.37 -1.00
N TYR A 71 -13.51 -4.71 -1.98
CA TYR A 71 -14.78 -5.14 -2.54
C TYR A 71 -14.67 -6.50 -3.25
N LYS A 72 -13.64 -6.69 -4.08
CA LYS A 72 -13.46 -7.87 -4.93
C LYS A 72 -12.79 -9.05 -4.20
N HIS A 73 -11.90 -8.76 -3.27
CA HIS A 73 -11.11 -9.75 -2.52
C HIS A 73 -11.09 -9.46 -1.01
N PRO A 74 -12.25 -9.51 -0.34
CA PRO A 74 -12.36 -9.14 1.09
C PRO A 74 -11.50 -10.01 2.02
N SER A 75 -11.21 -11.26 1.63
CA SER A 75 -10.42 -12.22 2.40
C SER A 75 -8.91 -11.90 2.45
N SER A 76 -8.41 -11.07 1.54
CA SER A 76 -6.99 -11.06 1.18
C SER A 76 -6.32 -9.74 1.52
N PHE A 77 -6.83 -9.01 2.51
CA PHE A 77 -6.52 -7.59 2.73
C PHE A 77 -5.68 -7.26 3.99
N PRO A 78 -4.34 -7.27 3.90
CA PRO A 78 -3.45 -6.92 5.02
C PRO A 78 -3.01 -5.43 5.07
N SER A 79 -3.40 -4.56 4.13
CA SER A 79 -2.74 -3.25 3.96
C SER A 79 -3.25 -2.10 4.85
N LEU A 80 -4.46 -2.19 5.42
CA LEU A 80 -5.05 -1.11 6.24
C LEU A 80 -4.23 -0.77 7.48
N LEU A 81 -3.60 -1.76 8.10
CA LEU A 81 -2.80 -1.56 9.30
C LEU A 81 -1.63 -0.60 9.06
N SER A 82 -0.96 -0.74 7.90
CA SER A 82 0.18 0.11 7.55
C SER A 82 -0.24 1.55 7.25
N ILE A 83 -1.38 1.73 6.59
CA ILE A 83 -1.96 3.04 6.30
C ILE A 83 -2.34 3.73 7.59
N GLY A 84 -3.06 3.02 8.48
CA GLY A 84 -3.46 3.53 9.79
C GLY A 84 -2.27 3.92 10.66
N LEU A 85 -1.19 3.13 10.68
CA LEU A 85 -0.01 3.40 11.50
C LEU A 85 0.69 4.72 11.12
N PHE A 86 0.75 5.08 9.84
CA PHE A 86 1.47 6.28 9.40
C PHE A 86 0.55 7.48 9.17
N SER A 87 -0.70 7.29 8.77
CA SER A 87 -1.67 8.38 8.56
C SER A 87 -2.12 9.02 9.88
N THR A 88 -2.14 8.27 10.98
CA THR A 88 -2.58 8.76 12.30
C THR A 88 -1.47 9.46 13.09
N LEU A 89 -0.21 9.33 12.67
CA LEU A 89 0.97 9.84 13.38
C LEU A 89 0.85 11.33 13.75
N PRO A 90 0.48 12.26 12.83
CA PRO A 90 0.39 13.67 13.18
C PRO A 90 -0.70 13.95 14.22
N PHE A 91 -1.82 13.25 14.15
CA PHE A 91 -3.00 13.47 15.00
C PHE A 91 -2.80 12.92 16.41
N ILE A 92 -2.26 11.70 16.55
CA ILE A 92 -1.98 11.11 17.87
C ILE A 92 -0.88 11.90 18.58
N THR A 93 0.13 12.37 17.84
CA THR A 93 1.19 13.22 18.39
C THR A 93 0.64 14.56 18.89
N LEU A 94 -0.19 15.22 18.09
CA LEU A 94 -0.82 16.49 18.48
C LEU A 94 -1.75 16.30 19.68
N GLY A 95 -2.57 15.25 19.68
CA GLY A 95 -3.45 14.90 20.79
C GLY A 95 -2.69 14.60 22.09
N ALA A 96 -1.54 13.93 22.01
CA ALA A 96 -0.68 13.66 23.16
C ALA A 96 -0.11 14.91 23.82
N VAL A 97 0.20 15.96 23.04
CA VAL A 97 0.66 17.25 23.58
C VAL A 97 -0.46 17.95 24.35
N LEU A 98 -1.71 17.78 23.90
CA LEU A 98 -2.88 18.45 24.46
C LEU A 98 -3.57 17.64 25.57
N PHE A 99 -3.36 16.32 25.63
CA PHE A 99 -4.10 15.42 26.51
C PHE A 99 -3.22 14.25 27.01
N SER A 100 -3.02 14.17 28.33
CA SER A 100 -2.05 13.26 28.95
C SER A 100 -2.28 11.76 28.70
N PRO A 101 -3.51 11.23 28.60
CA PRO A 101 -3.71 9.81 28.28
C PRO A 101 -3.26 9.40 26.87
N LEU A 102 -3.27 10.32 25.89
CA LEU A 102 -2.83 10.02 24.53
C LEU A 102 -1.30 9.91 24.40
N THR A 103 -0.55 10.39 25.39
CA THR A 103 0.92 10.29 25.42
C THR A 103 1.41 8.84 25.34
N TYR A 104 0.71 7.89 25.97
CA TYR A 104 1.07 6.47 25.92
C TYR A 104 0.87 5.87 24.53
N LEU A 105 -0.19 6.28 23.82
CA LEU A 105 -0.44 5.83 22.44
C LEU A 105 0.58 6.40 21.47
N ALA A 106 0.92 7.69 21.62
CA ALA A 106 1.99 8.31 20.86
C ALA A 106 3.33 7.60 21.12
N ALA A 107 3.67 7.34 22.38
CA ALA A 107 4.89 6.63 22.74
C ALA A 107 4.97 5.25 22.11
N LEU A 108 3.90 4.45 22.17
CA LEU A 108 3.84 3.14 21.52
C LEU A 108 4.06 3.24 20.01
N GLN A 109 3.42 4.21 19.35
CA GLN A 109 3.56 4.44 17.91
C GLN A 109 5.01 4.80 17.53
N TYR A 110 5.65 5.69 18.29
CA TYR A 110 7.07 6.04 18.09
C TYR A 110 8.00 4.85 18.33
N LEU A 111 7.71 3.98 19.30
CA LEU A 111 8.47 2.75 19.53
C LEU A 111 8.37 1.80 18.34
N LEU A 112 7.17 1.61 17.77
CA LEU A 112 6.97 0.76 16.58
C LEU A 112 7.72 1.32 15.35
N ILE A 113 7.70 2.65 15.16
CA ILE A 113 8.45 3.31 14.09
C ILE A 113 9.96 3.17 14.31
N GLY A 114 10.44 3.39 15.54
CA GLY A 114 11.85 3.21 15.91
C GLY A 114 12.32 1.78 15.64
N PHE A 115 11.54 0.78 16.04
CA PHE A 115 11.80 -0.62 15.75
C PHE A 115 11.86 -0.89 14.24
N TYR A 116 10.92 -0.36 13.47
CA TYR A 116 10.91 -0.47 12.00
C TYR A 116 12.17 0.13 11.36
N VAL A 117 12.61 1.31 11.81
CA VAL A 117 13.84 1.98 11.32
C VAL A 117 15.09 1.17 11.67
N ILE A 118 15.19 0.65 12.90
CA ILE A 118 16.32 -0.18 13.34
C ILE A 118 16.40 -1.47 12.50
N LEU A 119 15.26 -2.13 12.30
CA LEU A 119 15.18 -3.33 11.47
C LEU A 119 15.57 -3.03 10.01
N GLY A 120 15.08 -1.92 9.47
CA GLY A 120 15.44 -1.45 8.13
C GLY A 120 16.92 -1.15 8.01
N PHE A 121 17.53 -0.50 9.01
CA PHE A 121 18.97 -0.26 9.07
C PHE A 121 19.77 -1.56 9.12
N TYR A 122 19.38 -2.51 9.96
CA TYR A 122 20.06 -3.81 10.08
C TYR A 122 20.08 -4.56 8.74
N ARG A 123 18.96 -4.50 7.99
CA ARG A 123 18.78 -5.20 6.71
C ARG A 123 19.47 -4.51 5.53
N THR A 124 19.45 -3.18 5.48
CA THR A 124 19.95 -2.42 4.31
C THR A 124 21.35 -1.85 4.51
N ARG A 125 21.80 -1.70 5.76
CA ARG A 125 23.02 -0.97 6.16
C ARG A 125 23.07 0.45 5.63
N ASN A 126 21.91 1.02 5.31
CA ASN A 126 21.80 2.35 4.72
C ASN A 126 21.27 3.34 5.78
N PRO A 127 22.04 4.40 6.14
CA PRO A 127 21.61 5.37 7.14
C PRO A 127 20.42 6.21 6.69
N TYR A 128 20.17 6.35 5.38
CA TYR A 128 19.02 7.10 4.85
C TYR A 128 17.67 6.44 5.16
N ILE A 129 17.66 5.24 5.76
CA ILE A 129 16.45 4.57 6.25
C ILE A 129 15.67 5.43 7.26
N VAL A 130 16.34 6.36 7.97
CA VAL A 130 15.71 7.30 8.89
C VAL A 130 14.71 8.24 8.20
N ALA A 131 14.83 8.44 6.89
CA ALA A 131 13.89 9.25 6.10
C ALA A 131 12.62 8.47 5.69
N VAL A 132 12.63 7.13 5.76
CA VAL A 132 11.50 6.30 5.31
C VAL A 132 10.21 6.58 6.09
N PRO A 133 10.20 6.77 7.43
CA PRO A 133 8.98 7.14 8.15
C PRO A 133 8.35 8.44 7.61
N LEU A 134 9.15 9.45 7.28
CA LEU A 134 8.64 10.71 6.73
C LEU A 134 8.02 10.51 5.34
N ILE A 135 8.67 9.73 4.48
CA ILE A 135 8.15 9.36 3.16
C ILE A 135 6.85 8.56 3.31
N LYS A 136 6.78 7.65 4.29
CA LYS A 136 5.57 6.86 4.60
C LYS A 136 4.42 7.73 5.09
N VAL A 137 4.66 8.78 5.88
CA VAL A 137 3.62 9.75 6.27
C VAL A 137 3.03 10.42 5.03
N VAL A 138 3.86 10.93 4.11
CA VAL A 138 3.38 11.55 2.86
C VAL A 138 2.56 10.56 2.04
N ARG A 139 3.08 9.33 1.88
CA ARG A 139 2.38 8.27 1.14
C ARG A 139 1.04 7.91 1.79
N SER A 140 0.98 7.74 3.11
CA SER A 140 -0.24 7.34 3.81
C SER A 140 -1.29 8.45 3.85
N ILE A 141 -0.89 9.73 3.93
CA ILE A 141 -1.82 10.84 3.71
C ILE A 141 -2.40 10.76 2.30
N ALA A 142 -1.56 10.54 1.29
CA ALA A 142 -2.01 10.42 -0.10
C ALA A 142 -2.93 9.22 -0.31
N GLU A 143 -2.64 8.08 0.32
CA GLU A 143 -3.49 6.88 0.31
C GLU A 143 -4.87 7.17 0.93
N VAL A 144 -4.93 7.88 2.06
CA VAL A 144 -6.21 8.30 2.65
C VAL A 144 -6.99 9.23 1.71
N VAL A 145 -6.32 10.22 1.10
CA VAL A 145 -6.95 11.09 0.09
C VAL A 145 -7.48 10.26 -1.08
N GLY A 146 -6.69 9.31 -1.58
CA GLY A 146 -7.10 8.40 -2.66
C GLY A 146 -8.29 7.52 -2.29
N ILE A 147 -8.35 7.02 -1.06
CA ILE A 147 -9.50 6.25 -0.55
C ILE A 147 -10.75 7.14 -0.53
N VAL A 148 -10.65 8.35 0.02
CA VAL A 148 -11.78 9.29 0.08
C VAL A 148 -12.28 9.62 -1.32
N GLU A 149 -11.38 9.94 -2.24
CA GLU A 149 -11.74 10.20 -3.64
C GLU A 149 -12.35 8.98 -4.32
N GLY A 150 -11.76 7.79 -4.15
CA GLY A 150 -12.30 6.55 -4.68
C GLY A 150 -13.72 6.27 -4.19
N PHE A 151 -14.04 6.65 -2.95
CA PHE A 151 -15.40 6.52 -2.42
C PHE A 151 -16.43 7.40 -3.15
N PHE A 152 -16.02 8.60 -3.59
CA PHE A 152 -16.87 9.53 -4.32
C PHE A 152 -16.84 9.34 -5.84
N THR A 153 -15.92 8.54 -6.36
CA THR A 153 -15.83 8.27 -7.80
C THR A 153 -16.61 6.98 -8.09
N THR A 154 -17.81 7.10 -8.66
CA THR A 154 -18.63 5.93 -9.04
C THR A 154 -18.04 5.15 -10.21
N ASP A 155 -17.17 5.78 -11.01
CA ASP A 155 -16.44 5.16 -12.10
C ASP A 155 -14.98 4.97 -11.71
N PHE A 156 -14.69 3.86 -11.05
CA PHE A 156 -13.32 3.46 -10.76
C PHE A 156 -12.64 2.87 -12.02
N GLY A 157 -12.57 3.64 -13.10
CA GLY A 157 -12.37 3.02 -14.41
C GLY A 157 -12.08 3.96 -15.56
N ARG A 158 -12.71 5.14 -15.56
CA ARG A 158 -12.81 5.97 -16.76
C ARG A 158 -12.47 7.43 -16.43
N GLU A 159 -11.22 7.79 -16.68
CA GLU A 159 -10.81 9.16 -17.01
C GLU A 159 -10.32 9.19 -18.45
#